data_AF-A0A833H8D3-F1
#
_entry.id   AF-A0A833H8D3-F1
#
_cell.length_a   1.000
_cell.length_b   1.000
_cell.length_c   1.000
_cell.angle_alpha   90.00
_cell.angle_beta   90.00
_cell.angle_gamma   90.00
#
_symmetry.space_group_name_H-M   'P 1'
#
loop_
_entity.id
_entity.type
_entity.pdbx_description
1 polymer ?
#
loop_
_entity_poly.entity_id
_entity_poly.type
_entity_poly.pdbx_seq_one_letter_code
_entity_poly.pdbx_strand_id
1 'polypeptide(L)'
;MIVEDQSAVVAFLTSPYTHGEDGPVEVMETHISLVFLVGNRAFKLKRAVKLPYVDFSSAGLRLAACRKEVELNSPTAPGLYLGAREIRRDAQGRLGFGGEGELVDAVVEMVRFEQDCLFDSMAASSRLTARQMEEVAHMIALFHRDAPVVPSERGTANMAGVLDVNEAGFATSSVFSGRETAAFNHAFRAALERASPLLDRRGEEGRIRRCHGDLHLRNICLFRGRPRLFDCIEFNDRIATVDVLYDFAFLLMDLWHRDLPAFANLAMNRYLDETGDEDGFVLLPFFMAVRAAVRAHVTATQAAETAGGGGHLAGIARSY
;
A
#
# COMPACT_ATOMS: atom_id res chain seq x y z
N MET A 1 16.00 -0.59 10.22
CA MET A 1 17.38 -0.03 10.29
C MET A 1 17.90 0.13 8.87
N ILE A 2 18.55 1.27 8.54
CA ILE A 2 19.26 1.44 7.26
C ILE A 2 20.50 0.55 7.30
N VAL A 3 20.70 -0.26 6.26
CA VAL A 3 21.73 -1.31 6.23
C VAL A 3 22.79 -1.09 5.16
N GLU A 4 22.60 -0.12 4.26
CA GLU A 4 23.54 0.23 3.20
C GLU A 4 23.48 1.73 2.92
N ASP A 5 24.60 2.36 2.55
CA ASP A 5 24.65 3.76 2.12
C ASP A 5 24.26 3.89 0.64
N GLN A 6 23.10 4.52 0.40
CA GLN A 6 22.60 4.80 -0.96
C GLN A 6 22.95 6.20 -1.45
N SER A 7 23.79 6.98 -0.76
CA SER A 7 24.06 8.40 -1.07
C SER A 7 24.53 8.61 -2.52
N ALA A 8 25.40 7.74 -3.04
CA ALA A 8 25.86 7.83 -4.43
C ALA A 8 24.73 7.56 -5.45
N VAL A 9 23.82 6.63 -5.13
CA VAL A 9 22.65 6.30 -5.97
C VAL A 9 21.63 7.44 -5.93
N VAL A 10 21.37 8.00 -4.75
CA VAL A 10 20.51 9.17 -4.59
C VAL A 10 21.07 10.36 -5.36
N ALA A 11 22.38 10.65 -5.24
CA ALA A 11 23.01 11.72 -6.02
C ALA A 11 22.91 11.50 -7.53
N PHE A 12 23.09 10.25 -7.99
CA PHE A 12 22.89 9.87 -9.38
C PHE A 12 21.44 10.11 -9.84
N LEU A 13 20.44 9.75 -9.03
CA LEU A 13 19.03 9.94 -9.37
C LEU A 13 18.54 11.39 -9.22
N THR A 14 19.16 12.21 -8.37
CA THR A 14 18.85 13.65 -8.25
C THR A 14 19.45 14.46 -9.41
N SER A 15 20.42 13.92 -10.14
CA SER A 15 21.00 14.58 -11.31
C SER A 15 19.98 14.67 -12.46
N PRO A 16 19.74 15.86 -13.03
CA PRO A 16 18.79 16.02 -14.14
C PRO A 16 19.24 15.30 -15.42
N TYR A 17 20.54 15.02 -15.58
CA TYR A 17 21.11 14.43 -16.79
C TYR A 17 21.02 12.90 -16.84
N THR A 18 20.53 12.26 -15.78
CA THR A 18 20.55 10.80 -15.61
C THR A 18 19.42 10.09 -16.36
N HIS A 19 18.28 10.76 -16.51
CA HIS A 19 17.01 10.10 -16.82
C HIS A 19 16.63 10.15 -18.30
N GLY A 20 17.31 10.98 -19.09
CA GLY A 20 16.92 11.26 -20.48
C GLY A 20 15.66 12.14 -20.61
N GLU A 21 15.31 12.85 -19.54
CA GLU A 21 14.21 13.83 -19.47
C GLU A 21 14.77 15.19 -19.09
N ASP A 22 14.09 16.27 -19.50
CA ASP A 22 14.45 17.64 -19.14
C ASP A 22 13.73 18.11 -17.87
N GLY A 23 14.40 18.97 -17.10
CA GLY A 23 13.80 19.68 -15.95
C GLY A 23 14.38 19.30 -14.59
N PRO A 24 13.92 19.96 -13.51
CA PRO A 24 14.38 19.67 -12.16
C PRO A 24 13.86 18.31 -11.68
N VAL A 25 14.66 17.66 -10.83
CA VAL A 25 14.24 16.42 -10.14
C VAL A 25 13.61 16.79 -8.81
N GLU A 26 12.34 16.47 -8.65
CA GLU A 26 11.63 16.55 -7.37
C GLU A 26 11.76 15.20 -6.65
N VAL A 27 12.01 15.22 -5.34
CA VAL A 27 12.17 14.01 -4.53
C VAL A 27 11.05 13.93 -3.51
N MET A 28 10.30 12.84 -3.56
CA MET A 28 9.30 12.48 -2.56
C MET A 28 9.81 11.31 -1.72
N GLU A 29 9.57 11.39 -0.42
CA GLU A 29 9.99 10.36 0.52
C GLU A 29 8.79 9.56 1.02
N THR A 30 8.90 8.25 0.98
CA THR A 30 8.00 7.34 1.71
C THR A 30 8.78 6.59 2.78
N HIS A 31 8.07 5.82 3.60
CA HIS A 31 8.67 5.06 4.69
C HIS A 31 9.77 4.10 4.21
N ILE A 32 9.58 3.45 3.05
CA ILE A 32 10.50 2.42 2.53
C ILE A 32 11.02 2.74 1.12
N SER A 33 10.77 3.93 0.58
CA SER A 33 11.21 4.31 -0.76
C SER A 33 11.51 5.81 -0.89
N LEU A 34 12.26 6.15 -1.94
CA LEU A 34 12.44 7.50 -2.47
C LEU A 34 11.88 7.51 -3.89
N VAL A 35 11.11 8.53 -4.25
CA VAL A 35 10.54 8.70 -5.60
C VAL A 35 11.11 9.97 -6.21
N PHE A 36 11.77 9.82 -7.36
CA PHE A 36 12.39 10.91 -8.11
C PHE A 36 11.51 11.23 -9.31
N LEU A 37 10.94 12.43 -9.36
CA LEU A 37 10.05 12.89 -10.42
C LEU A 37 10.79 13.87 -11.34
N VAL A 38 10.82 13.59 -12.64
CA VAL A 38 11.54 14.38 -13.64
C VAL A 38 10.82 14.30 -14.99
N GLY A 39 10.55 15.45 -15.62
CA GLY A 39 9.76 15.49 -16.85
C GLY A 39 8.46 14.67 -16.72
N ASN A 40 8.27 13.70 -17.61
CA ASN A 40 7.12 12.79 -17.60
C ASN A 40 7.40 11.43 -16.92
N ARG A 41 8.48 11.31 -16.15
CA ARG A 41 8.95 10.07 -15.53
C ARG A 41 9.01 10.15 -14.01
N ALA A 42 8.82 9.00 -13.39
CA ALA A 42 9.03 8.78 -11.98
C ALA A 42 9.92 7.54 -11.77
N PHE A 43 10.90 7.65 -10.89
CA PHE A 43 11.80 6.55 -10.55
C PHE A 43 11.69 6.27 -9.05
N LYS A 44 11.21 5.08 -8.68
CA LYS A 44 11.04 4.67 -7.28
C LYS A 44 12.22 3.79 -6.86
N LEU A 45 13.08 4.34 -6.01
CA LEU A 45 14.18 3.64 -5.36
C LEU A 45 13.70 3.05 -4.04
N LYS A 46 13.95 1.75 -3.81
CA LYS A 46 13.70 1.11 -2.52
C LYS A 46 14.80 1.51 -1.54
N ARG A 47 14.44 1.93 -0.33
CA ARG A 47 15.43 2.23 0.72
C ARG A 47 16.16 0.94 1.10
N ALA A 48 17.46 1.03 1.34
CA ALA A 48 18.26 -0.09 1.84
C ALA A 48 17.96 -0.31 3.33
N VAL A 49 16.85 -0.99 3.60
CA VAL A 49 16.37 -1.27 4.96
C VAL A 49 16.13 -2.75 5.19
N LYS A 50 16.32 -3.16 6.44
CA LYS A 50 15.80 -4.42 6.96
C LYS A 50 14.87 -4.14 8.12
N LEU A 51 13.60 -4.47 7.94
CA LEU A 51 12.51 -4.31 8.91
C LEU A 51 11.84 -5.68 9.12
N PRO A 52 11.06 -5.88 10.20
CA PRO A 52 10.41 -7.18 10.47
C PRO A 52 9.54 -7.72 9.33
N TYR A 53 9.02 -6.83 8.46
CA TYR A 53 8.12 -7.17 7.36
C TYR A 53 8.71 -6.97 5.96
N VAL A 54 9.91 -6.39 5.83
CA VAL A 54 10.55 -6.12 4.52
C VAL A 54 12.06 -6.26 4.62
N ASP A 55 12.65 -6.95 3.64
CA ASP A 55 14.10 -7.08 3.50
C ASP A 55 14.56 -6.55 2.14
N PHE A 56 15.09 -5.32 2.16
CA PHE A 56 15.71 -4.61 1.04
C PHE A 56 17.22 -4.43 1.27
N SER A 57 17.83 -5.36 2.02
CA SER A 57 19.20 -5.21 2.53
C SER A 57 20.31 -5.33 1.49
N SER A 58 20.03 -5.81 0.28
CA SER A 58 21.00 -5.87 -0.80
C SER A 58 20.40 -5.37 -2.12
N ALA A 59 21.26 -4.90 -3.02
CA ALA A 59 20.87 -4.46 -4.36
C ALA A 59 20.09 -5.53 -5.14
N GLY A 60 20.47 -6.81 -4.98
CA GLY A 60 19.76 -7.93 -5.60
C GLY A 60 18.33 -8.11 -5.06
N LEU A 61 18.13 -7.96 -3.76
CA LEU A 61 16.79 -7.99 -3.14
C LEU A 61 15.94 -6.80 -3.60
N ARG A 62 16.54 -5.61 -3.69
CA ARG A 62 15.85 -4.40 -4.19
C ARG A 62 15.46 -4.54 -5.66
N LEU A 63 16.30 -5.12 -6.51
CA LEU A 63 15.97 -5.44 -7.89
C LEU A 63 14.81 -6.44 -8.01
N ALA A 64 14.85 -7.51 -7.22
CA ALA A 64 13.76 -8.49 -7.20
C ALA A 64 12.43 -7.84 -6.76
N ALA A 65 12.46 -6.97 -5.75
CA ALA A 65 11.30 -6.20 -5.30
C ALA A 65 10.77 -5.26 -6.39
N CYS A 66 11.66 -4.53 -7.09
CA CYS A 66 11.26 -3.66 -8.20
C CYS A 66 10.56 -4.44 -9.32
N ARG A 67 11.10 -5.61 -9.68
CA ARG A 67 10.48 -6.49 -10.71
C ARG A 67 9.11 -6.99 -10.25
N LYS A 68 8.99 -7.40 -8.99
CA LYS A 68 7.73 -7.87 -8.40
C LYS A 68 6.68 -6.75 -8.31
N GLU A 69 7.07 -5.53 -7.98
CA GLU A 69 6.16 -4.37 -8.00
C GLU A 69 5.59 -4.13 -9.40
N VAL A 70 6.45 -4.14 -10.42
CA VAL A 70 6.04 -3.98 -11.83
C VAL A 70 5.08 -5.10 -12.23
N GLU A 71 5.44 -6.35 -11.93
CA GLU A 71 4.62 -7.53 -12.25
C GLU A 71 3.21 -7.42 -11.65
N LEU A 72 3.12 -7.10 -10.35
CA LEU A 72 1.86 -7.08 -9.63
C LEU A 72 0.96 -5.90 -9.99
N ASN A 73 1.54 -4.72 -10.26
CA ASN A 73 0.75 -3.51 -10.48
C ASN A 73 0.45 -3.20 -11.95
N SER A 74 1.22 -3.76 -12.91
CA SER A 74 0.97 -3.52 -14.34
C SER A 74 -0.45 -3.91 -14.80
N PRO A 75 -1.07 -5.01 -14.32
CA PRO A 75 -2.43 -5.39 -14.69
C PRO A 75 -3.50 -4.37 -14.27
N THR A 76 -3.36 -3.78 -13.08
CA THR A 76 -4.33 -2.81 -12.53
C THR A 76 -4.02 -1.36 -12.90
N ALA A 77 -2.78 -1.09 -13.33
CA ALA A 77 -2.30 0.22 -13.78
C ALA A 77 -1.64 0.15 -15.18
N PRO A 78 -2.35 -0.28 -16.24
CA PRO A 78 -1.76 -0.45 -17.56
C PRO A 78 -1.20 0.86 -18.10
N GLY A 79 0.08 0.81 -18.47
CA GLY A 79 0.85 1.94 -19.00
C GLY A 79 1.41 2.90 -17.95
N LEU A 80 1.17 2.67 -16.64
CA LEU A 80 1.78 3.43 -15.57
C LEU A 80 3.19 2.94 -15.26
N TYR A 81 3.38 1.63 -15.16
CA TYR A 81 4.68 0.99 -14.91
C TYR A 81 5.39 0.70 -16.23
N LEU A 82 6.65 1.11 -16.35
CA LEU A 82 7.46 0.92 -17.56
C LEU A 82 8.45 -0.23 -17.43
N GLY A 83 8.91 -0.50 -16.20
CA GLY A 83 9.81 -1.61 -15.93
C GLY A 83 10.65 -1.39 -14.67
N ALA A 84 11.52 -2.34 -14.37
CA ALA A 84 12.56 -2.20 -13.37
C ALA A 84 13.88 -1.92 -14.08
N ARG A 85 14.60 -0.87 -13.65
CA ARG A 85 15.93 -0.52 -14.17
C ARG A 85 17.00 -0.81 -13.14
N GLU A 86 18.05 -1.46 -13.59
CA GLU A 86 19.26 -1.70 -12.80
C GLU A 86 20.14 -0.46 -12.81
N ILE A 87 20.74 -0.13 -11.67
CA ILE A 87 21.77 0.88 -11.53
C ILE A 87 23.08 0.14 -11.32
N ARG A 88 24.00 0.30 -12.26
CA ARG A 88 25.28 -0.41 -12.28
C ARG A 88 26.46 0.54 -12.21
N ARG A 89 27.56 0.04 -11.65
CA ARG A 89 28.85 0.74 -11.60
C ARG A 89 29.82 0.11 -12.58
N ASP A 90 30.28 0.91 -13.54
CA ASP A 90 31.27 0.48 -14.53
C ASP A 90 32.68 0.34 -13.92
N ALA A 91 33.63 -0.18 -14.71
CA ALA A 91 35.03 -0.36 -14.29
C ALA A 91 35.74 0.97 -13.98
N GLN A 92 35.20 2.11 -14.43
CA GLN A 92 35.68 3.46 -14.15
C GLN A 92 34.99 4.08 -12.92
N GLY A 93 34.13 3.33 -12.23
CA GLY A 93 33.42 3.75 -11.02
C GLY A 93 32.17 4.59 -11.27
N ARG A 94 31.76 4.81 -12.53
CA ARG A 94 30.62 5.65 -12.89
C ARG A 94 29.32 4.86 -12.78
N LEU A 95 28.28 5.52 -12.27
CA LEU A 95 26.93 4.95 -12.21
C LEU A 95 26.18 5.19 -13.53
N GLY A 96 25.42 4.20 -13.95
CA GLY A 96 24.56 4.26 -15.11
C GLY A 96 23.38 3.29 -15.00
N PHE A 97 22.36 3.51 -15.81
CA PHE A 97 21.26 2.55 -15.94
C PHE A 97 21.66 1.41 -16.88
N GLY A 98 21.58 0.16 -16.39
CA GLY A 98 21.98 -1.03 -17.14
C GLY A 98 23.48 -1.08 -17.45
N GLY A 99 23.87 -1.84 -18.48
CA GLY A 99 25.26 -2.00 -18.91
C GLY A 99 26.03 -3.10 -18.18
N GLU A 100 27.34 -3.19 -18.45
CA GLU A 100 28.26 -4.09 -17.75
C GLU A 100 28.74 -3.46 -16.43
N GLY A 101 29.05 -4.30 -15.44
CA GLY A 101 29.57 -3.85 -14.15
C GLY A 101 28.79 -4.36 -12.95
N GLU A 102 29.14 -3.88 -11.76
CA GLU A 102 28.54 -4.29 -10.49
C GLU A 102 27.12 -3.74 -10.36
N LEU A 103 26.16 -4.57 -9.92
CA LEU A 103 24.82 -4.11 -9.55
C LEU A 103 24.90 -3.35 -8.22
N VAL A 104 24.63 -2.06 -8.25
CA VAL A 104 24.63 -1.19 -7.07
C VAL A 104 23.21 -1.01 -6.52
N ASP A 105 22.22 -0.85 -7.39
CA ASP A 105 20.83 -0.74 -6.96
C ASP A 105 19.84 -0.99 -8.10
N ALA A 106 18.56 -0.80 -7.84
CA ALA A 106 17.51 -0.81 -8.84
C ALA A 106 16.39 0.18 -8.52
N VAL A 107 15.68 0.60 -9.56
CA VAL A 107 14.49 1.45 -9.45
C VAL A 107 13.33 0.88 -10.26
N VAL A 108 12.11 1.15 -9.81
CA VAL A 108 10.92 1.02 -10.66
C VAL A 108 10.78 2.30 -11.48
N GLU A 109 10.72 2.18 -12.79
CA GLU A 109 10.46 3.29 -13.71
C GLU A 109 8.96 3.34 -14.05
N MET A 110 8.38 4.52 -13.91
CA MET A 110 6.95 4.79 -14.08
C MET A 110 6.73 6.05 -14.92
N VAL A 111 5.54 6.17 -15.50
CA VAL A 111 5.03 7.44 -16.03
C VAL A 111 4.63 8.33 -14.85
N ARG A 112 5.16 9.55 -14.80
CA ARG A 112 4.74 10.55 -13.82
C ARG A 112 3.28 10.92 -14.08
N PHE A 113 2.50 11.05 -13.01
CA PHE A 113 1.19 11.68 -13.03
C PHE A 113 1.15 12.77 -11.96
N GLU A 114 0.26 13.74 -12.14
CA GLU A 114 0.10 14.86 -11.21
C GLU A 114 -0.39 14.37 -9.85
N GLN A 115 0.16 14.91 -8.76
CA GLN A 115 -0.26 14.53 -7.40
C GLN A 115 -1.74 14.83 -7.12
N ASP A 116 -2.29 15.82 -7.82
CA ASP A 116 -3.72 16.14 -7.82
C ASP A 116 -4.59 15.08 -8.52
N CYS A 117 -4.00 14.06 -9.17
CA CYS A 117 -4.71 12.91 -9.69
C CYS A 117 -4.78 11.75 -8.68
N LEU A 118 -4.13 11.82 -7.52
CA LEU A 118 -4.35 10.86 -6.44
C LEU A 118 -5.77 11.02 -5.87
N PHE A 119 -6.43 9.91 -5.58
CA PHE A 119 -7.81 9.94 -5.12
C PHE A 119 -7.97 10.59 -3.74
N ASP A 120 -6.92 10.58 -2.90
CA ASP A 120 -6.97 11.31 -1.63
C ASP A 120 -6.89 12.83 -1.82
N SER A 121 -6.05 13.31 -2.75
CA SER A 121 -6.02 14.73 -3.18
C SER A 121 -7.34 15.14 -3.84
N MET A 122 -7.91 14.27 -4.68
CA MET A 122 -9.22 14.50 -5.31
C MET A 122 -10.35 14.51 -4.27
N ALA A 123 -10.30 13.66 -3.25
CA ALA A 123 -11.26 13.67 -2.14
C ALA A 123 -11.20 15.01 -1.37
N ALA A 124 -10.00 15.43 -0.99
CA ALA A 124 -9.79 16.68 -0.25
C ALA A 124 -10.23 17.93 -1.04
N SER A 125 -10.13 17.87 -2.37
CA SER A 125 -10.56 18.95 -3.27
C SER A 125 -11.98 18.78 -3.83
N SER A 126 -12.78 17.84 -3.30
CA SER A 126 -14.14 17.55 -3.76
C SER A 126 -14.27 17.26 -5.26
N ARG A 127 -13.23 16.66 -5.86
CA ARG A 127 -13.17 16.27 -7.28
C ARG A 127 -13.48 14.80 -7.55
N LEU A 128 -13.72 14.00 -6.51
CA LEU A 128 -14.25 12.64 -6.69
C LEU A 128 -15.69 12.69 -7.21
N THR A 129 -16.02 11.75 -8.08
CA THR A 129 -17.35 11.63 -8.69
C THR A 129 -17.94 10.25 -8.45
N ALA A 130 -19.27 10.15 -8.49
CA ALA A 130 -19.97 8.87 -8.36
C ALA A 130 -19.49 7.87 -9.43
N ARG A 131 -19.38 8.31 -10.68
CA ARG A 131 -18.88 7.49 -11.79
C ARG A 131 -17.48 6.92 -11.51
N GLN A 132 -16.55 7.71 -10.97
CA GLN A 132 -15.23 7.20 -10.61
C GLN A 132 -15.28 6.13 -9.52
N MET A 133 -16.19 6.27 -8.54
CA MET A 133 -16.37 5.25 -7.50
C MET A 133 -16.97 3.96 -8.05
N GLU A 134 -17.91 4.04 -8.99
CA GLU A 134 -18.44 2.86 -9.70
C GLU A 134 -17.32 2.16 -10.49
N GLU A 135 -16.50 2.92 -11.23
CA GLU A 135 -15.36 2.38 -11.98
C GLU A 135 -14.29 1.76 -11.05
N VAL A 136 -14.06 2.35 -9.87
CA VAL A 136 -13.15 1.78 -8.86
C VAL A 136 -13.69 0.47 -8.29
N ALA A 137 -14.97 0.43 -7.90
CA ALA A 137 -15.59 -0.79 -7.38
C ALA A 137 -15.50 -1.94 -8.38
N HIS A 138 -15.80 -1.65 -9.65
CA HIS A 138 -15.67 -2.60 -10.75
C HIS A 138 -14.24 -3.14 -10.88
N MET A 139 -13.25 -2.24 -10.94
CA MET A 139 -11.85 -2.62 -11.08
C MET A 139 -11.36 -3.49 -9.90
N ILE A 140 -11.80 -3.18 -8.67
CA ILE A 140 -11.44 -3.98 -7.50
C ILE A 140 -12.12 -5.35 -7.53
N ALA A 141 -13.39 -5.44 -7.94
CA ALA A 141 -14.08 -6.72 -8.09
C ALA A 141 -13.39 -7.62 -9.14
N LEU A 142 -13.01 -7.06 -10.29
CA LEU A 142 -12.23 -7.79 -11.30
C LEU A 142 -10.87 -8.25 -10.75
N PHE A 143 -10.14 -7.36 -10.08
CA PHE A 143 -8.85 -7.66 -9.47
C PHE A 143 -8.97 -8.79 -8.44
N HIS A 144 -9.93 -8.73 -7.52
CA HIS A 144 -10.16 -9.76 -6.52
C HIS A 144 -10.58 -11.10 -7.12
N ARG A 145 -11.40 -11.09 -8.18
CA ARG A 145 -11.79 -12.32 -8.89
C ARG A 145 -10.59 -13.02 -9.53
N ASP A 146 -9.65 -12.25 -10.07
CA ASP A 146 -8.50 -12.77 -10.81
C ASP A 146 -7.28 -13.01 -9.90
N ALA A 147 -7.29 -12.47 -8.67
CA ALA A 147 -6.24 -12.65 -7.67
C ALA A 147 -6.08 -14.14 -7.27
N PRO A 148 -4.83 -14.64 -7.13
CA PRO A 148 -4.57 -16.02 -6.75
C PRO A 148 -5.22 -16.37 -5.40
N VAL A 149 -5.96 -17.48 -5.38
CA VAL A 149 -6.43 -18.10 -4.13
C VAL A 149 -5.23 -18.74 -3.44
N VAL A 150 -5.09 -18.51 -2.13
CA VAL A 150 -4.06 -19.16 -1.31
C VAL A 150 -4.73 -20.29 -0.52
N PRO A 151 -4.54 -21.57 -0.91
CA PRO A 151 -5.22 -22.68 -0.26
C PRO A 151 -4.77 -22.85 1.20
N SER A 152 -5.58 -23.54 2.01
CA SER A 152 -5.27 -24.00 3.37
C SER A 152 -5.17 -22.94 4.47
N GLU A 153 -5.39 -21.66 4.15
CA GLU A 153 -5.44 -20.61 5.16
C GLU A 153 -6.83 -20.54 5.81
N ARG A 154 -6.89 -20.65 7.14
CA ARG A 154 -8.13 -20.43 7.90
C ARG A 154 -8.34 -18.93 8.06
N GLY A 155 -9.51 -18.41 7.66
CA GLY A 155 -9.80 -16.98 7.72
C GLY A 155 -9.69 -16.40 9.13
N THR A 156 -10.05 -17.19 10.16
CA THR A 156 -9.85 -16.79 11.56
C THR A 156 -8.36 -16.62 11.89
N ALA A 157 -7.51 -17.56 11.43
CA ALA A 157 -6.07 -17.50 11.70
C ALA A 157 -5.39 -16.35 10.95
N ASN A 158 -5.82 -16.08 9.70
CA ASN A 158 -5.38 -14.93 8.93
C ASN A 158 -5.67 -13.62 9.67
N MET A 159 -6.92 -13.42 10.09
CA MET A 159 -7.30 -12.22 10.85
C MET A 159 -6.65 -12.16 12.23
N ALA A 160 -6.45 -13.28 12.92
CA ALA A 160 -5.71 -13.31 14.18
C ALA A 160 -4.28 -12.79 14.01
N GLY A 161 -3.59 -13.20 12.94
CA GLY A 161 -2.25 -12.72 12.61
C GLY A 161 -2.21 -11.21 12.33
N VAL A 162 -3.24 -10.67 11.66
CA VAL A 162 -3.38 -9.21 11.48
C VAL A 162 -3.53 -8.51 12.83
N LEU A 163 -4.35 -9.04 13.74
CA LEU A 163 -4.51 -8.46 15.08
C LEU A 163 -3.21 -8.51 15.90
N ASP A 164 -2.43 -9.60 15.79
CA ASP A 164 -1.11 -9.72 16.43
C ASP A 164 -0.15 -8.63 15.93
N VAL A 165 -0.14 -8.39 14.61
CA VAL A 165 0.67 -7.33 13.99
C VAL A 165 0.23 -5.95 14.45
N ASN A 166 -1.08 -5.68 14.50
CA ASN A 166 -1.59 -4.41 14.99
C ASN A 166 -1.20 -4.16 16.44
N GLU A 167 -1.37 -5.15 17.30
CA GLU A 167 -0.99 -5.08 18.72
C GLU A 167 0.50 -4.78 18.90
N ALA A 168 1.37 -5.49 18.17
CA ALA A 168 2.80 -5.21 18.16
C ALA A 168 3.11 -3.81 17.60
N GLY A 169 2.39 -3.37 16.57
CA GLY A 169 2.53 -2.06 15.96
C GLY A 169 2.14 -0.90 16.88
N PHE A 170 1.12 -1.07 17.74
CA PHE A 170 0.79 -0.04 18.73
C PHE A 170 1.88 0.11 19.80
N ALA A 171 2.58 -0.98 20.14
CA ALA A 171 3.63 -0.98 21.16
C ALA A 171 4.91 -0.22 20.76
N THR A 172 5.05 0.18 19.48
CA THR A 172 6.21 0.95 18.99
C THR A 172 6.08 2.46 19.20
N SER A 173 4.92 2.95 19.65
CA SER A 173 4.67 4.39 19.83
C SER A 173 4.12 4.70 21.24
N SER A 174 4.24 5.96 21.66
CA SER A 174 3.61 6.48 22.87
C SER A 174 2.32 7.27 22.61
N VAL A 175 1.83 7.29 21.36
CA VAL A 175 0.64 8.06 20.98
C VAL A 175 -0.62 7.53 21.68
N PHE A 176 -0.70 6.21 21.85
CA PHE A 176 -1.78 5.51 22.54
C PHE A 176 -1.26 4.92 23.86
N SER A 177 -2.05 5.05 24.92
CA SER A 177 -1.73 4.45 26.21
C SER A 177 -1.95 2.94 26.19
N GLY A 178 -1.20 2.20 27.02
CA GLY A 178 -1.39 0.75 27.18
C GLY A 178 -2.81 0.34 27.58
N ARG A 179 -3.57 1.24 28.21
CA ARG A 179 -4.98 1.01 28.56
C ARG A 179 -5.90 1.09 27.35
N GLU A 180 -5.68 2.09 26.49
CA GLU A 180 -6.42 2.24 25.23
C GLU A 180 -6.16 1.03 24.31
N THR A 181 -4.88 0.67 24.12
CA THR A 181 -4.51 -0.46 23.24
C THR A 181 -5.06 -1.79 23.76
N ALA A 182 -5.00 -2.05 25.07
CA ALA A 182 -5.59 -3.25 25.67
C ALA A 182 -7.12 -3.32 25.46
N ALA A 183 -7.82 -2.18 25.53
CA ALA A 183 -9.26 -2.13 25.30
C ALA A 183 -9.61 -2.45 23.83
N PHE A 184 -8.90 -1.88 22.86
CA PHE A 184 -9.09 -2.19 21.45
C PHE A 184 -8.78 -3.65 21.14
N ASN A 185 -7.65 -4.17 21.64
CA ASN A 185 -7.25 -5.57 21.42
C ASN A 185 -8.31 -6.53 21.99
N HIS A 186 -8.83 -6.27 23.19
CA HIS A 186 -9.91 -7.08 23.74
C HIS A 186 -11.18 -7.05 22.88
N ALA A 187 -11.61 -5.86 22.43
CA ALA A 187 -12.77 -5.73 21.56
C ALA A 187 -12.58 -6.43 20.20
N PHE A 188 -11.40 -6.33 19.59
CA PHE A 188 -11.07 -7.01 18.34
C PHE A 188 -11.06 -8.53 18.50
N ARG A 189 -10.47 -9.07 19.57
CA ARG A 189 -10.47 -10.53 19.81
C ARG A 189 -11.89 -11.05 20.03
N ALA A 190 -12.71 -10.34 20.80
CA ALA A 190 -14.11 -10.72 20.98
C ALA A 190 -14.93 -10.64 19.67
N ALA A 191 -14.65 -9.65 18.80
CA ALA A 191 -15.26 -9.58 17.48
C ALA A 191 -14.79 -10.70 16.54
N LEU A 192 -13.50 -11.03 16.57
CA LEU A 192 -12.92 -12.15 15.84
C LEU A 192 -13.59 -13.45 16.24
N GLU A 193 -13.72 -13.75 17.54
CA GLU A 193 -14.39 -14.96 18.04
C GLU A 193 -15.81 -15.13 17.49
N ARG A 194 -16.58 -14.04 17.41
CA ARG A 194 -17.94 -14.06 16.84
C ARG A 194 -17.91 -14.25 15.32
N ALA A 195 -16.92 -13.71 14.64
CA ALA A 195 -16.77 -13.77 13.18
C ALA A 195 -16.14 -15.08 12.68
N SER A 196 -15.45 -15.83 13.55
CA SER A 196 -14.65 -17.00 13.18
C SER A 196 -15.35 -18.01 12.28
N PRO A 197 -16.60 -18.44 12.55
CA PRO A 197 -17.26 -19.44 11.69
C PRO A 197 -17.47 -18.96 10.26
N LEU A 198 -17.75 -17.66 10.07
CA LEU A 198 -17.93 -17.08 8.75
C LEU A 198 -16.58 -16.84 8.07
N LEU A 199 -15.57 -16.35 8.79
CA LEU A 199 -14.22 -16.17 8.26
C LEU A 199 -13.61 -17.49 7.77
N ASP A 200 -13.78 -18.57 8.52
CA ASP A 200 -13.27 -19.88 8.12
C ASP A 200 -13.99 -20.41 6.87
N ARG A 201 -15.33 -20.30 6.80
CA ARG A 201 -16.10 -20.64 5.60
C ARG A 201 -15.62 -19.86 4.37
N ARG A 202 -15.39 -18.56 4.52
CA ARG A 202 -14.88 -17.70 3.45
C ARG A 202 -13.49 -18.15 2.97
N GLY A 203 -12.64 -18.61 3.89
CA GLY A 203 -11.37 -19.26 3.55
C GLY A 203 -11.56 -20.51 2.69
N GLU A 204 -12.50 -21.39 3.07
CA GLU A 204 -12.85 -22.60 2.32
C GLU A 204 -13.43 -22.29 0.92
N GLU A 205 -14.18 -21.19 0.80
CA GLU A 205 -14.75 -20.68 -0.47
C GLU A 205 -13.72 -19.94 -1.35
N GLY A 206 -12.46 -19.86 -0.94
CA GLY A 206 -11.40 -19.20 -1.71
C GLY A 206 -11.52 -17.67 -1.73
N ARG A 207 -12.10 -17.08 -0.68
CA ARG A 207 -12.14 -15.61 -0.50
C ARG A 207 -10.84 -15.05 0.07
N ILE A 208 -9.96 -15.89 0.60
CA ILE A 208 -8.59 -15.50 0.99
C ILE A 208 -7.70 -15.58 -0.24
N ARG A 209 -7.19 -14.43 -0.65
CA ARG A 209 -6.46 -14.27 -1.89
C ARG A 209 -5.28 -13.35 -1.70
N ARG A 210 -4.33 -13.43 -2.63
CA ARG A 210 -3.25 -12.46 -2.74
C ARG A 210 -3.79 -11.15 -3.32
N CYS A 211 -4.38 -10.33 -2.46
CA CYS A 211 -5.04 -9.07 -2.80
C CYS A 211 -4.03 -7.90 -2.89
N HIS A 212 -4.53 -6.65 -2.85
CA HIS A 212 -3.72 -5.45 -2.93
C HIS A 212 -2.92 -5.23 -1.63
N GLY A 213 -3.56 -5.51 -0.49
CA GLY A 213 -2.99 -5.40 0.85
C GLY A 213 -3.01 -3.99 1.43
N ASP A 214 -2.98 -2.96 0.59
CA ASP A 214 -2.95 -1.53 0.99
C ASP A 214 -3.95 -0.66 0.19
N LEU A 215 -5.20 -1.11 0.03
CA LEU A 215 -6.18 -0.54 -0.89
C LEU A 215 -6.90 0.71 -0.36
N HIS A 216 -6.20 1.82 -0.13
CA HIS A 216 -6.77 3.11 0.29
C HIS A 216 -6.62 4.20 -0.79
N LEU A 217 -7.24 5.38 -0.63
CA LEU A 217 -7.31 6.42 -1.69
C LEU A 217 -5.94 6.94 -2.16
N ARG A 218 -4.89 6.85 -1.33
CA ARG A 218 -3.51 7.19 -1.74
C ARG A 218 -2.89 6.21 -2.75
N ASN A 219 -3.48 5.02 -2.88
CA ASN A 219 -3.05 3.96 -3.79
C ASN A 219 -4.05 3.78 -4.95
N ILE A 220 -4.85 4.83 -5.21
CA ILE A 220 -5.73 4.94 -6.37
C ILE A 220 -5.46 6.27 -7.05
N CYS A 221 -5.22 6.26 -8.35
CA CYS A 221 -4.99 7.47 -9.13
C CYS A 221 -5.87 7.55 -10.37
N LEU A 222 -6.16 8.77 -10.82
CA LEU A 222 -6.77 9.03 -12.12
C LEU A 222 -5.66 9.12 -13.17
N PHE A 223 -5.44 8.04 -13.91
CA PHE A 223 -4.42 7.98 -14.95
C PHE A 223 -5.05 7.82 -16.32
N ARG A 224 -4.77 8.77 -17.22
CA ARG A 224 -5.35 8.84 -18.58
C ARG A 224 -6.89 8.75 -18.56
N GLY A 225 -7.50 9.48 -17.63
CA GLY A 225 -8.95 9.58 -17.48
C GLY A 225 -9.64 8.34 -16.88
N ARG A 226 -8.88 7.37 -16.37
CA ARG A 226 -9.44 6.18 -15.71
C ARG A 226 -8.82 5.96 -14.33
N PRO A 227 -9.60 5.51 -13.32
CA PRO A 227 -9.04 5.07 -12.05
C PRO A 227 -8.10 3.89 -12.25
N ARG A 228 -6.98 3.87 -11.51
CA ARG A 228 -5.99 2.78 -11.49
C ARG A 228 -5.61 2.46 -10.06
N LEU A 229 -5.53 1.17 -9.73
CA LEU A 229 -4.93 0.69 -8.48
C LEU A 229 -3.44 0.55 -8.70
N PHE A 230 -2.63 1.15 -7.83
CA PHE A 230 -1.17 1.11 -7.93
C PHE A 230 -0.57 1.00 -6.53
N ASP A 231 0.71 0.61 -6.46
CA ASP A 231 1.45 0.42 -5.22
C ASP A 231 0.84 -0.64 -4.28
N CYS A 232 0.38 -1.77 -4.84
CA CYS A 232 0.04 -2.92 -4.03
C CYS A 232 1.28 -3.47 -3.32
N ILE A 233 1.09 -4.04 -2.12
CA ILE A 233 2.19 -4.60 -1.33
C ILE A 233 2.89 -5.69 -2.14
N GLU A 234 4.19 -5.52 -2.41
CA GLU A 234 5.04 -6.44 -3.17
C GLU A 234 6.01 -7.22 -2.26
N PHE A 235 6.34 -6.64 -1.11
CA PHE A 235 7.44 -7.09 -0.24
C PHE A 235 7.06 -8.18 0.76
N ASN A 236 5.77 -8.40 1.03
CA ASN A 236 5.32 -9.38 2.00
C ASN A 236 4.01 -10.04 1.58
N ASP A 237 4.10 -11.28 1.09
CA ASP A 237 2.92 -11.99 0.61
C ASP A 237 1.93 -12.34 1.72
N ARG A 238 2.39 -12.54 2.97
CA ARG A 238 1.47 -12.77 4.10
C ARG A 238 0.60 -11.55 4.39
N ILE A 239 1.18 -10.35 4.37
CA ILE A 239 0.41 -9.11 4.63
C ILE A 239 -0.63 -8.87 3.53
N ALA A 240 -0.32 -9.25 2.30
CA ALA A 240 -1.23 -9.09 1.17
C ALA A 240 -2.12 -10.31 0.90
N THR A 241 -1.97 -11.40 1.64
CA THR A 241 -2.86 -12.57 1.56
C THR A 241 -3.93 -12.39 2.61
N VAL A 242 -5.12 -11.98 2.17
CA VAL A 242 -6.22 -11.57 3.04
C VAL A 242 -7.56 -11.92 2.41
N ASP A 243 -8.62 -11.84 3.20
CA ASP A 243 -9.98 -11.84 2.67
C ASP A 243 -10.21 -10.65 1.72
N VAL A 244 -10.84 -10.90 0.57
CA VAL A 244 -11.17 -9.85 -0.42
C VAL A 244 -12.02 -8.71 0.15
N LEU A 245 -12.92 -8.98 1.10
CA LEU A 245 -13.69 -7.93 1.77
C LEU A 245 -12.85 -7.18 2.79
N TYR A 246 -11.83 -7.81 3.40
CA TYR A 246 -10.88 -7.10 4.26
C TYR A 246 -9.94 -6.18 3.46
N ASP A 247 -9.60 -6.56 2.23
CA ASP A 247 -8.89 -5.67 1.30
C ASP A 247 -9.77 -4.48 0.89
N PHE A 248 -11.00 -4.75 0.45
CA PHE A 248 -11.96 -3.72 0.06
C PHE A 248 -12.36 -2.78 1.21
N ALA A 249 -12.49 -3.30 2.43
CA ALA A 249 -12.80 -2.53 3.62
C ALA A 249 -11.79 -1.43 3.90
N PHE A 250 -10.57 -1.51 3.36
CA PHE A 250 -9.59 -0.44 3.51
C PHE A 250 -10.05 0.84 2.79
N LEU A 251 -10.53 0.73 1.55
CA LEU A 251 -11.09 1.85 0.80
C LEU A 251 -12.32 2.42 1.51
N LEU A 252 -13.22 1.54 1.97
CA LEU A 252 -14.43 1.96 2.68
C LEU A 252 -14.08 2.74 3.95
N MET A 253 -13.17 2.20 4.77
CA MET A 253 -12.71 2.86 5.99
C MET A 253 -12.10 4.24 5.68
N ASP A 254 -11.25 4.35 4.66
CA ASP A 254 -10.61 5.63 4.29
C ASP A 254 -11.63 6.66 3.79
N LEU A 255 -12.66 6.24 3.03
CA LEU A 255 -13.77 7.11 2.63
C LEU A 255 -14.60 7.59 3.83
N TRP A 256 -14.92 6.70 4.77
CA TRP A 256 -15.64 7.07 6.00
C TRP A 256 -14.83 8.02 6.89
N HIS A 257 -13.53 7.78 7.03
CA HIS A 257 -12.63 8.65 7.78
C HIS A 257 -12.56 10.07 7.20
N ARG A 258 -12.83 10.22 5.89
CA ARG A 258 -12.84 11.50 5.16
C ARG A 258 -14.22 12.13 5.03
N ASP A 259 -15.20 11.63 5.77
CA ASP A 259 -16.60 12.10 5.72
C ASP A 259 -17.24 11.95 4.32
N LEU A 260 -16.93 10.84 3.63
CA LEU A 260 -17.48 10.49 2.32
C LEU A 260 -18.32 9.20 2.34
N PRO A 261 -19.30 9.04 3.26
CA PRO A 261 -20.09 7.81 3.38
C PRO A 261 -20.92 7.50 2.13
N ALA A 262 -21.35 8.52 1.38
CA ALA A 262 -22.10 8.32 0.14
C ALA A 262 -21.25 7.58 -0.93
N PHE A 263 -19.98 7.92 -1.05
CA PHE A 263 -19.06 7.22 -1.95
C PHE A 263 -18.71 5.82 -1.43
N ALA A 264 -18.54 5.64 -0.11
CA ALA A 264 -18.32 4.32 0.48
C ALA A 264 -19.52 3.38 0.19
N ASN A 265 -20.74 3.87 0.40
CA ASN A 265 -21.97 3.11 0.14
C ASN A 265 -22.12 2.77 -1.35
N LEU A 266 -21.86 3.74 -2.23
CA LEU A 266 -21.89 3.50 -3.68
C LEU A 266 -20.88 2.42 -4.09
N ALA A 267 -19.63 2.54 -3.64
CA ALA A 267 -18.60 1.56 -3.95
C ALA A 267 -18.96 0.16 -3.43
N MET A 268 -19.47 0.06 -2.20
CA MET A 268 -19.89 -1.23 -1.63
C MET A 268 -21.06 -1.85 -2.37
N ASN A 269 -22.09 -1.07 -2.70
CA ASN A 269 -23.23 -1.59 -3.46
C ASN A 269 -22.77 -2.15 -4.82
N ARG A 270 -21.91 -1.41 -5.55
CA ARG A 270 -21.39 -1.87 -6.84
C ARG A 270 -20.48 -3.08 -6.71
N TYR A 271 -19.65 -3.13 -5.67
CA TYR A 271 -18.81 -4.29 -5.42
C TYR A 271 -19.67 -5.55 -5.15
N LEU A 272 -20.74 -5.43 -4.36
CA LEU A 272 -21.67 -6.53 -4.13
C LEU A 272 -22.44 -6.93 -5.39
N ASP A 273 -22.95 -5.96 -6.16
CA ASP A 273 -23.64 -6.20 -7.44
C ASP A 273 -22.81 -7.10 -8.38
N GLU A 274 -21.48 -6.96 -8.34
CA GLU A 274 -20.56 -7.71 -9.20
C GLU A 274 -20.07 -9.03 -8.60
N THR A 275 -19.96 -9.11 -7.27
CA THR A 275 -19.31 -10.25 -6.59
C THR A 275 -20.28 -11.24 -5.97
N GLY A 276 -21.54 -10.82 -5.72
CA GLY A 276 -22.53 -11.62 -5.00
C GLY A 276 -22.04 -12.04 -3.61
N ASP A 277 -21.31 -11.15 -2.92
CA ASP A 277 -20.69 -11.43 -1.61
C ASP A 277 -21.48 -10.83 -0.43
N GLU A 278 -22.82 -10.83 -0.53
CA GLU A 278 -23.71 -10.19 0.45
C GLU A 278 -23.65 -10.87 1.82
N ASP A 279 -23.42 -12.18 1.86
CA ASP A 279 -23.27 -12.95 3.11
C ASP A 279 -22.08 -12.46 3.95
N GLY A 280 -21.05 -11.90 3.30
CA GLY A 280 -19.88 -11.31 3.96
C GLY A 280 -20.11 -9.92 4.55
N PHE A 281 -21.23 -9.25 4.21
CA PHE A 281 -21.48 -7.87 4.60
C PHE A 281 -21.43 -7.64 6.12
N VAL A 282 -21.86 -8.62 6.91
CA VAL A 282 -21.84 -8.58 8.38
C VAL A 282 -20.42 -8.44 8.97
N LEU A 283 -19.38 -8.78 8.20
CA LEU A 283 -17.97 -8.64 8.61
C LEU A 283 -17.42 -7.24 8.41
N LEU A 284 -18.07 -6.39 7.60
CA LEU A 284 -17.52 -5.08 7.23
C LEU A 284 -17.20 -4.17 8.42
N PRO A 285 -18.07 -4.02 9.45
CA PRO A 285 -17.73 -3.18 10.59
C PRO A 285 -16.46 -3.64 11.31
N PHE A 286 -16.26 -4.96 11.41
CA PHE A 286 -15.05 -5.53 11.98
C PHE A 286 -13.83 -5.26 11.09
N PHE A 287 -13.91 -5.55 9.79
CA PHE A 287 -12.82 -5.31 8.85
C PHE A 287 -12.41 -3.84 8.76
N MET A 288 -13.37 -2.92 8.68
CA MET A 288 -13.11 -1.48 8.65
C MET A 288 -12.44 -1.02 9.95
N ALA A 289 -12.91 -1.49 11.11
CA ALA A 289 -12.28 -1.16 12.40
C ALA A 289 -10.83 -1.68 12.49
N VAL A 290 -10.56 -2.88 11.98
CA VAL A 290 -9.18 -3.42 11.93
C VAL A 290 -8.31 -2.62 10.97
N ARG A 291 -8.82 -2.18 9.81
CA ARG A 291 -8.08 -1.29 8.88
C ARG A 291 -7.83 0.10 9.48
N ALA A 292 -8.77 0.65 10.24
CA ALA A 292 -8.57 1.89 10.99
C ALA A 292 -7.44 1.71 12.02
N ALA A 293 -7.43 0.60 12.77
CA ALA A 293 -6.33 0.28 13.68
C ALA A 293 -4.97 0.18 12.96
N VAL A 294 -4.91 -0.41 11.76
CA VAL A 294 -3.70 -0.43 10.91
C VAL A 294 -3.21 0.99 10.66
N ARG A 295 -4.09 1.89 10.18
CA ARG A 295 -3.72 3.29 9.93
C ARG A 295 -3.29 4.03 11.19
N ALA A 296 -3.97 3.79 12.31
CA ALA A 296 -3.66 4.40 13.59
C ALA A 296 -2.23 4.05 14.03
N HIS A 297 -1.87 2.77 14.10
CA HIS A 297 -0.55 2.37 14.61
C HIS A 297 0.59 2.68 13.63
N VAL A 298 0.36 2.57 12.31
CA VAL A 298 1.37 2.95 11.29
C VAL A 298 1.66 4.45 11.38
N THR A 299 0.63 5.28 11.43
CA THR A 299 0.78 6.74 11.53
C THR A 299 1.43 7.13 12.87
N ALA A 300 1.08 6.44 13.96
CA ALA A 300 1.69 6.68 15.27
C ALA A 300 3.19 6.29 15.31
N THR A 301 3.58 5.22 14.63
CA THR A 301 4.99 4.83 14.49
C THR A 301 5.77 5.93 13.75
N GLN A 302 5.23 6.42 12.62
CA GLN A 302 5.84 7.52 11.86
C GLN A 302 5.95 8.81 12.69
N ALA A 303 4.96 9.09 13.54
CA ALA A 303 4.98 10.24 14.45
C ALA A 303 6.14 10.15 15.45
N ALA A 304 6.46 8.94 15.94
CA ALA A 304 7.55 8.70 16.88
C ALA A 304 8.94 8.81 16.22
N GLU A 305 9.04 8.48 14.93
CA GLU A 305 10.29 8.56 14.17
C GLU A 305 10.62 9.98 13.65
N THR A 306 9.62 10.87 13.58
CA THR A 306 9.78 12.22 13.01
C THR A 306 10.18 13.25 14.06
N ALA A 307 11.41 13.78 13.97
CA ALA A 307 11.85 14.92 14.79
C ALA A 307 11.09 16.21 14.40
N GLY A 308 10.29 16.76 15.32
CA GLY A 308 9.67 18.09 15.19
C GLY A 308 8.29 18.16 14.51
N GLY A 309 7.75 17.04 14.01
CA GLY A 309 6.42 16.95 13.36
C GLY A 309 5.44 15.97 14.00
N GLY A 310 5.84 15.26 15.07
CA GLY A 310 5.08 14.16 15.65
C GLY A 310 3.68 14.53 16.17
N GLY A 311 3.44 15.77 16.59
CA GLY A 311 2.14 16.20 17.14
C GLY A 311 0.98 16.13 16.13
N HIS A 312 1.20 16.55 14.88
CA HIS A 312 0.18 16.49 13.84
C HIS A 312 -0.11 15.05 13.42
N LEU A 313 0.94 14.25 13.20
CA LEU A 313 0.81 12.81 12.89
C LEU A 313 0.16 12.03 14.03
N ALA A 314 0.44 12.36 15.29
CA ALA A 314 -0.23 11.78 16.45
C ALA A 314 -1.73 12.11 16.48
N GLY A 315 -2.11 13.34 16.10
CA GLY A 315 -3.51 13.73 15.93
C GLY A 315 -4.21 12.93 14.83
N ILE A 316 -3.57 12.77 13.67
CA ILE A 316 -4.09 11.94 12.58
C ILE A 316 -4.23 10.48 13.04
N ALA A 317 -3.21 9.93 13.70
CA ALA A 317 -3.25 8.57 14.23
C ALA A 317 -4.46 8.35 15.16
N ARG A 318 -4.73 9.31 16.06
CA ARG A 318 -5.88 9.26 16.99
C ARG A 318 -7.25 9.46 16.33
N SER A 319 -7.30 9.99 15.12
CA SER A 319 -8.56 10.20 14.39
C SER A 319 -9.04 8.96 13.62
N TYR A 320 -8.16 7.97 13.42
CA TYR A 320 -8.52 6.63 12.98
C TYR A 320 -9.01 5.79 14.15
#